data_AF-A0A8I1RX94-F1
#
_entry.id   AF-A0A8I1RX94-F1
#
_cell.length_a   1.000
_cell.length_b   1.000
_cell.length_c   1.000
_cell.angle_alpha   90.00
_cell.angle_beta   90.00
_cell.angle_gamma   90.00
#
_symmetry.space_group_name_H-M   'P 1'
#
loop_
_entity.id
_entity.type
_entity.pdbx_description
1 polymer ?
#
loop_
_entity_poly.entity_id
_entity_poly.type
_entity_poly.pdbx_seq_one_letter_code
_entity_poly.pdbx_strand_id
1 'polypeptide(L)'
;MSYGRFAAITPDILARKGEARPWTIAPPTAEPASQASSRPLVRPETAGPPPVATAVKSAQPPRPGMAGGAPPLVPGVRKCTIRMSGHDFERLGIIAVKDDTSRQHLLQQALADFLAAKEKQYRAACQCMAAAPCGACETF
;
A
#
# COMPACT_ATOMS: atom_id res chain seq x y z
N MET A 1 -6.16 10.53 -0.34
CA MET A 1 -6.26 9.34 -1.23
C MET A 1 -7.70 8.87 -1.17
N SER A 2 -8.47 9.11 -2.22
CA SER A 2 -9.87 8.69 -2.32
C SER A 2 -9.94 7.16 -2.50
N TYR A 3 -10.31 6.46 -1.43
CA TYR A 3 -10.53 5.01 -1.40
C TYR A 3 -11.85 4.63 -2.09
N GLY A 4 -11.99 4.96 -3.39
CA GLY A 4 -13.27 4.84 -4.11
C GLY A 4 -13.22 4.01 -5.40
N ARG A 5 -12.28 3.06 -5.53
CA ARG A 5 -12.08 2.32 -6.79
C ARG A 5 -12.78 0.98 -6.89
N PHE A 6 -13.34 0.48 -5.80
CA PHE A 6 -14.07 -0.79 -5.78
C PHE A 6 -15.47 -0.55 -5.25
N ALA A 7 -16.48 -0.98 -6.02
CA ALA A 7 -17.85 -1.02 -5.54
C ALA A 7 -17.94 -2.03 -4.38
N ALA A 8 -18.73 -1.73 -3.36
CA ALA A 8 -18.99 -2.67 -2.28
C ALA A 8 -19.71 -3.91 -2.82
N ILE A 9 -19.27 -5.10 -2.41
CA ILE A 9 -19.94 -6.35 -2.76
C ILE A 9 -21.17 -6.48 -1.85
N THR A 10 -22.35 -6.12 -2.37
CA THR A 10 -23.63 -6.34 -1.68
C THR A 10 -24.23 -7.69 -2.06
N PRO A 11 -25.06 -8.31 -1.21
CA PRO A 11 -25.70 -9.59 -1.54
C PRO A 11 -26.56 -9.56 -2.80
N ASP A 12 -26.97 -8.39 -3.27
CA ASP A 12 -27.74 -8.19 -4.50
C ASP A 12 -26.93 -8.48 -5.77
N ILE A 13 -25.59 -8.42 -5.70
CA ILE A 13 -24.70 -8.72 -6.84
C ILE A 13 -24.24 -10.19 -6.88
N LEU A 14 -24.61 -10.99 -5.87
CA LEU A 14 -24.27 -12.41 -5.82
C LEU A 14 -25.42 -13.23 -6.42
N ALA A 15 -25.12 -14.08 -7.40
CA ALA A 15 -26.09 -15.02 -7.94
C ALA A 15 -26.51 -16.03 -6.85
N ARG A 16 -27.79 -16.39 -6.78
CA ARG A 16 -28.27 -17.43 -5.87
C ARG A 16 -27.84 -18.81 -6.36
N LYS A 17 -27.88 -19.80 -5.46
CA LYS A 17 -27.59 -21.20 -5.78
C LYS A 17 -28.49 -21.68 -6.92
N GLY A 18 -27.89 -21.94 -8.09
CA GLY A 18 -28.60 -22.39 -9.30
C GLY A 18 -28.89 -21.31 -10.35
N GLU A 19 -28.66 -20.02 -10.03
CA GLU A 19 -28.85 -18.91 -10.99
C GLU A 19 -27.58 -18.58 -11.78
N ALA A 20 -26.41 -19.00 -11.30
CA ALA A 20 -25.15 -18.81 -12.01
C ALA A 20 -25.15 -19.62 -13.31
N ARG A 21 -25.07 -18.91 -14.44
CA ARG A 21 -24.90 -19.52 -15.77
C ARG A 21 -23.43 -19.51 -16.17
N PRO A 22 -22.95 -20.51 -16.93
CA PRO A 22 -21.61 -20.47 -17.50
C PRO A 22 -21.46 -19.23 -18.37
N TRP A 23 -20.38 -18.48 -18.17
CA TRP A 23 -20.03 -17.38 -19.07
C TRP A 23 -19.58 -17.95 -20.42
N THR A 24 -20.25 -17.53 -21.50
CA THR A 24 -19.82 -17.87 -22.86
C THR A 24 -18.85 -16.81 -23.33
N ILE A 25 -17.57 -17.18 -23.51
CA ILE A 25 -16.58 -16.29 -24.11
C ILE A 25 -16.92 -16.17 -25.59
N ALA A 26 -17.59 -15.09 -25.97
CA ALA A 26 -17.73 -14.74 -27.38
C ALA A 26 -16.35 -14.32 -27.91
N PRO A 27 -15.85 -14.89 -29.01
CA PRO A 27 -14.67 -14.36 -29.67
C PRO A 27 -14.94 -12.90 -30.08
N PRO A 28 -13.95 -12.00 -30.00
CA PRO A 28 -14.13 -10.63 -30.44
C PRO A 28 -14.32 -10.62 -31.96
N THR A 29 -15.57 -10.56 -32.41
CA THR A 29 -15.89 -10.24 -33.80
C THR A 29 -15.50 -8.79 -34.03
N ALA A 30 -14.61 -8.56 -34.98
CA ALA A 30 -14.19 -7.24 -35.39
C ALA A 30 -15.32 -6.49 -36.13
N GLU A 31 -15.31 -5.17 -35.96
CA GLU A 31 -15.97 -4.10 -36.75
C GLU A 31 -17.43 -3.70 -36.41
N PRO A 32 -17.85 -2.44 -36.66
CA PRO A 32 -17.11 -1.16 -36.59
C PRO A 32 -17.84 -0.13 -35.69
N ALA A 33 -17.19 1.00 -35.41
CA ALA A 33 -17.77 2.13 -34.68
C ALA A 33 -19.01 2.71 -35.39
N SER A 34 -20.16 2.79 -34.71
CA SER A 34 -21.23 3.71 -35.09
C SER A 34 -22.15 4.10 -33.91
N GLN A 35 -22.01 5.37 -33.54
CA GLN A 35 -23.02 6.37 -33.15
C GLN A 35 -24.17 6.01 -32.18
N ALA A 36 -24.15 6.77 -31.07
CA ALA A 36 -25.26 7.51 -30.46
C ALA A 36 -26.51 6.75 -29.97
N SER A 37 -26.74 6.79 -28.65
CA SER A 37 -28.09 7.06 -28.12
C SER A 37 -28.06 7.60 -26.69
N SER A 38 -28.40 8.89 -26.59
CA SER A 38 -29.35 9.47 -25.62
C SER A 38 -29.06 9.34 -24.12
N ARG A 39 -28.46 10.39 -23.55
CA ARG A 39 -28.66 10.78 -22.13
C ARG A 39 -30.14 11.08 -21.88
N PRO A 40 -30.63 10.83 -20.64
CA PRO A 40 -31.45 11.83 -19.97
C PRO A 40 -30.64 12.52 -18.87
N LEU A 41 -30.54 13.85 -19.00
CA LEU A 41 -30.06 14.76 -17.96
C LEU A 41 -31.17 14.85 -16.90
N VAL A 42 -30.93 14.45 -15.66
CA VAL A 42 -31.84 14.75 -14.54
C VAL A 42 -31.08 15.50 -13.45
N ARG A 43 -31.38 16.79 -13.37
CA ARG A 43 -31.19 17.75 -12.28
C ARG A 43 -32.36 18.76 -12.46
N PRO A 44 -32.87 19.50 -11.45
CA PRO A 44 -32.52 19.58 -10.02
C PRO A 44 -33.74 19.53 -9.06
N GLU A 45 -33.51 19.31 -7.76
CA GLU A 45 -34.23 20.09 -6.75
C GLU A 45 -33.38 20.33 -5.50
N THR A 46 -33.61 21.47 -4.88
CA THR A 46 -32.79 22.12 -3.85
C THR A 46 -33.60 22.16 -2.56
N ALA A 47 -32.89 22.24 -1.44
CA ALA A 47 -33.34 22.69 -0.11
C ALA A 47 -33.70 21.62 0.93
N GLY A 48 -32.72 21.39 1.80
CA GLY A 48 -32.90 20.91 3.17
C GLY A 48 -31.59 21.11 3.94
N PRO A 49 -31.53 21.96 4.97
CA PRO A 49 -30.31 22.14 5.77
C PRO A 49 -30.01 20.85 6.56
N PRO A 50 -28.73 20.47 6.75
CA PRO A 50 -28.38 19.27 7.49
C PRO A 50 -28.75 19.44 8.99
N PRO A 51 -29.37 18.43 9.63
CA PRO A 51 -29.51 18.46 11.08
C PRO A 51 -28.12 18.36 11.73
N VAL A 52 -27.88 19.26 12.67
CA VAL A 52 -26.69 19.27 13.54
C VAL A 52 -26.69 17.98 14.36
N ALA A 53 -25.89 17.00 13.97
CA ALA A 53 -25.62 15.83 14.79
C ALA A 53 -24.76 16.27 15.97
N THR A 54 -25.40 16.32 17.13
CA THR A 54 -24.80 16.51 18.44
C THR A 54 -23.66 15.50 18.65
N ALA A 55 -22.50 16.00 19.05
CA ALA A 55 -21.34 15.21 19.40
C ALA A 55 -21.66 14.34 20.63
N VAL A 56 -22.01 13.07 20.40
CA VAL A 56 -22.03 12.06 21.46
C VAL A 56 -20.57 11.70 21.73
N LYS A 57 -20.04 12.28 22.82
CA LYS A 57 -18.77 11.93 23.42
C LYS A 57 -18.84 10.46 23.85
N SER A 58 -18.43 9.55 22.97
CA SER A 58 -18.33 8.14 23.34
C SER A 58 -17.15 8.01 24.30
N ALA A 59 -17.47 7.81 25.58
CA ALA A 59 -16.50 7.62 26.64
C ALA A 59 -15.72 6.33 26.36
N GLN A 60 -14.45 6.47 26.00
CA GLN A 60 -13.51 5.37 25.92
C GLN A 60 -13.33 4.78 27.34
N PRO A 61 -13.49 3.46 27.54
CA PRO A 61 -13.20 2.86 28.85
C PRO A 61 -11.69 2.96 29.14
N PRO A 62 -11.28 3.20 30.40
CA PRO A 62 -9.87 3.27 30.77
C PRO A 62 -9.23 1.91 30.51
N ARG A 63 -8.22 1.88 29.64
CA ARG A 63 -7.38 0.70 29.46
C ARG A 63 -6.60 0.45 30.75
N PRO A 64 -6.61 -0.77 31.32
CA PRO A 64 -5.76 -1.10 32.45
C PRO A 64 -4.29 -0.88 32.08
N GLY A 65 -3.60 -0.04 32.84
CA GLY A 65 -2.17 0.17 32.73
C GLY A 65 -1.44 -1.10 33.16
N MET A 66 -0.97 -1.88 32.18
CA MET A 66 -0.02 -2.96 32.44
C MET A 66 1.35 -2.33 32.68
N ALA A 67 1.82 -2.50 33.91
CA ALA A 67 3.10 -2.05 34.39
C ALA A 67 4.26 -2.66 33.59
N GLY A 68 5.22 -1.80 33.24
CA GLY A 68 6.66 -2.05 33.35
C GLY A 68 7.18 -3.41 32.89
N GLY A 69 7.15 -3.67 31.59
CA GLY A 69 8.15 -4.52 30.94
C GLY A 69 8.71 -3.74 29.77
N ALA A 70 9.95 -3.24 29.87
CA ALA A 70 10.60 -2.64 28.71
C ALA A 70 10.65 -3.72 27.62
N PRO A 71 10.02 -3.51 26.45
CA PRO A 71 10.14 -4.46 25.36
C PRO A 71 11.64 -4.60 25.04
N PRO A 72 12.14 -5.82 24.75
CA PRO A 72 13.53 -5.98 24.34
C PRO A 72 13.84 -4.96 23.24
N LEU A 73 15.01 -4.32 23.30
CA LEU A 73 15.51 -3.44 22.25
C LEU A 73 15.80 -4.27 20.99
N VAL A 74 14.76 -4.80 20.36
CA VAL A 74 14.85 -5.28 19.00
C VAL A 74 15.14 -4.03 18.16
N PRO A 75 16.21 -4.02 17.36
CA PRO A 75 16.46 -2.92 16.43
C PRO A 75 15.17 -2.61 15.69
N GLY A 76 14.65 -1.41 15.90
CA GLY A 76 13.32 -1.07 15.42
C GLY A 76 13.29 -1.11 13.89
N VAL A 77 12.59 -2.09 13.32
CA VAL A 77 12.39 -2.17 11.88
C VAL A 77 11.57 -0.96 11.45
N ARG A 78 12.12 -0.15 10.54
CA ARG A 78 11.45 1.02 9.99
C ARG A 78 10.85 0.69 8.63
N LYS A 79 9.64 1.19 8.38
CA LYS A 79 8.99 1.08 7.06
C LYS A 79 9.61 2.09 6.11
N CYS A 80 9.97 1.65 4.91
CA CYS A 80 10.45 2.49 3.81
C CYS A 80 9.54 2.29 2.59
N THR A 81 9.29 3.35 1.84
CA THR A 81 8.54 3.30 0.55
C THR A 81 9.44 3.88 -0.54
N ILE A 82 9.65 3.14 -1.61
CA ILE A 82 10.51 3.54 -2.73
C ILE A 82 9.64 3.72 -3.97
N ARG A 83 9.84 4.83 -4.69
CA ARG A 83 9.26 5.03 -6.03
C ARG A 83 10.21 4.47 -7.08
N MET A 84 9.67 3.72 -8.03
CA MET A 84 10.43 3.13 -9.14
C MET A 84 9.57 3.12 -10.40
N SER A 85 10.21 2.86 -11.55
CA SER A 85 9.50 2.70 -12.81
C SER A 85 8.64 1.43 -12.79
N GLY A 86 7.57 1.40 -13.60
CA GLY A 86 6.76 0.18 -13.74
C GLY A 86 7.60 -0.99 -14.27
N HIS A 87 8.51 -0.71 -15.21
CA HIS A 87 9.43 -1.70 -15.75
C HIS A 87 10.33 -2.35 -14.69
N ASP A 88 10.91 -1.55 -13.79
CA ASP A 88 11.77 -2.09 -12.73
C ASP A 88 10.97 -2.85 -11.67
N PHE A 89 9.74 -2.42 -11.40
CA PHE A 89 8.84 -3.13 -10.51
C PHE A 89 8.48 -4.53 -11.03
N GLU A 90 8.23 -4.67 -12.34
CA GLU A 90 8.00 -5.97 -12.97
C GLU A 90 9.25 -6.86 -12.96
N ARG A 91 10.42 -6.30 -13.28
CA ARG A 91 11.70 -7.04 -13.20
C ARG A 91 11.96 -7.58 -11.79
N LEU A 92 11.71 -6.77 -10.76
CA LEU A 92 11.83 -7.19 -9.37
C LEU A 92 10.87 -8.36 -9.06
N GLY A 93 9.66 -8.34 -9.62
CA GLY A 93 8.70 -9.43 -9.49
C GLY A 93 9.19 -10.74 -10.13
N ILE A 94 9.76 -10.66 -11.33
CA ILE A 94 10.31 -11.83 -12.03
C ILE A 94 11.47 -12.44 -11.24
N ILE A 95 12.38 -11.60 -10.73
CA ILE A 95 13.52 -12.05 -9.92
C ILE A 95 13.03 -12.72 -8.64
N ALA A 96 12.07 -12.11 -7.94
CA ALA A 96 11.51 -12.67 -6.71
C ALA A 96 10.94 -14.09 -6.90
N VAL A 97 10.25 -14.35 -8.01
CA VAL A 97 9.72 -15.69 -8.32
C VAL A 97 10.84 -16.68 -8.63
N LYS A 98 11.87 -16.25 -9.37
CA LYS A 98 13.00 -17.13 -9.73
C LYS A 98 13.85 -17.51 -8.52
N ASP A 99 14.00 -16.60 -7.58
CA ASP A 99 14.82 -16.78 -6.38
C ASP A 99 14.02 -17.31 -5.18
N ASP A 100 12.76 -17.71 -5.40
CA ASP A 100 11.81 -18.18 -4.37
C ASP A 100 11.77 -17.27 -3.12
N THR A 101 11.68 -15.97 -3.36
CA THR A 101 11.71 -14.97 -2.29
C THR A 101 10.68 -13.86 -2.52
N SER A 102 10.59 -12.91 -1.59
CA SER A 102 9.72 -11.75 -1.73
C SER A 102 10.45 -10.56 -2.34
N ARG A 103 9.71 -9.73 -3.08
CA ARG A 103 10.20 -8.41 -3.57
C ARG A 103 10.77 -7.56 -2.44
N GLN A 104 10.18 -7.64 -1.25
CA GLN A 104 10.60 -6.89 -0.06
C GLN A 104 11.97 -7.37 0.43
N HIS A 105 12.17 -8.68 0.48
CA HIS A 105 13.43 -9.29 0.89
C HIS A 105 14.56 -8.94 -0.11
N LEU A 106 14.30 -9.01 -1.42
CA LEU A 106 15.28 -8.60 -2.42
C LEU A 106 15.73 -7.14 -2.25
N LEU A 107 14.78 -6.23 -2.01
CA LEU A 107 15.12 -4.82 -1.77
C LEU A 107 15.89 -4.61 -0.48
N GLN A 108 15.55 -5.34 0.58
CA GLN A 108 16.29 -5.31 1.85
C GLN A 108 17.71 -5.83 1.67
N GLN A 109 17.88 -6.95 0.97
CA GLN A 109 19.18 -7.55 0.69
C GLN A 109 20.04 -6.62 -0.17
N ALA A 110 19.50 -6.11 -1.28
CA ALA A 110 20.21 -5.17 -2.14
C ALA A 110 20.64 -3.89 -1.40
N LEU A 111 19.80 -3.37 -0.51
CA LEU A 111 20.15 -2.23 0.33
C LEU A 111 21.24 -2.58 1.35
N ALA A 112 21.16 -3.76 1.98
CA ALA A 112 22.18 -4.23 2.91
C ALA A 112 23.55 -4.39 2.23
N ASP A 113 23.57 -5.00 1.05
CA ASP A 113 24.80 -5.19 0.26
C ASP A 113 25.40 -3.85 -0.17
N PHE A 114 24.55 -2.91 -0.60
CA PHE A 114 24.97 -1.56 -0.94
C PHE A 114 25.60 -0.85 0.28
N LEU A 115 24.93 -0.89 1.43
CA LEU A 115 25.42 -0.25 2.65
C LEU A 115 26.72 -0.90 3.15
N ALA A 116 26.84 -2.22 3.11
CA ALA A 116 28.07 -2.93 3.45
C ALA A 116 29.24 -2.55 2.52
N ALA A 117 28.97 -2.39 1.22
CA ALA A 117 29.98 -1.89 0.28
C ALA A 117 30.40 -0.45 0.59
N LYS A 118 29.44 0.43 0.92
CA LYS A 118 29.72 1.83 1.29
C LYS A 118 30.42 1.97 2.63
N GLU A 119 30.11 1.14 3.60
CA GLU A 119 30.84 1.08 4.86
C GLU A 119 32.32 0.80 4.61
N LYS A 120 32.64 -0.25 3.82
CA LYS A 120 34.05 -0.55 3.48
C LYS A 120 34.76 0.64 2.82
N GLN A 121 34.05 1.37 1.96
CA GLN A 121 34.59 2.52 1.24
C GLN A 121 34.83 3.73 2.16
N TYR A 122 33.89 4.03 3.07
CA TYR A 122 33.90 5.27 3.85
C TYR A 122 34.33 5.10 5.31
N ARG A 123 34.53 3.87 5.79
CA ARG A 123 34.92 3.60 7.19
C ARG A 123 36.18 4.34 7.61
N ALA A 124 37.15 4.55 6.70
CA ALA A 124 38.36 5.32 6.99
C ALA A 124 38.10 6.82 7.20
N ALA A 125 37.06 7.37 6.58
CA ALA A 125 36.70 8.79 6.65
C ALA A 125 35.61 9.09 7.68
N CYS A 126 34.79 8.10 8.04
CA CYS A 126 33.64 8.29 8.93
C CYS A 126 33.43 7.07 9.83
N GLN A 127 33.61 7.25 11.14
CA GLN A 127 33.41 6.21 12.13
C GLN A 127 31.92 5.87 12.32
N CYS A 128 31.02 6.82 12.04
CA CYS A 128 29.55 6.61 12.06
C CYS A 128 29.10 5.56 11.01
N MET A 129 29.88 5.34 9.94
CA MET A 129 29.61 4.30 8.93
C MET A 129 30.07 2.90 9.36
N ALA A 130 30.85 2.78 10.44
CA ALA A 130 31.51 1.55 10.88
C ALA A 130 30.74 0.79 12.00
N ALA A 131 29.42 0.95 12.06
CA ALA A 131 28.53 0.42 13.10
C ALA A 131 28.65 1.04 14.52
N ALA A 132 29.37 2.15 14.68
CA ALA A 132 29.33 2.94 15.93
C ALA A 132 28.02 3.74 16.02
N PRO A 133 27.44 3.95 17.23
CA PRO A 133 26.25 4.79 17.39
C PRO A 133 26.53 6.20 16.85
N CYS A 134 25.78 6.59 15.82
CA CYS A 134 25.88 7.89 15.18
C CYS A 134 25.45 8.99 16.16
N GLY A 135 26.40 9.81 16.59
CA GLY A 135 26.15 10.94 17.48
C GLY A 135 27.31 11.92 17.67
N ALA A 136 28.47 11.68 17.04
CA ALA A 136 29.68 12.49 17.22
C ALA A 136 30.36 12.92 15.90
N CYS A 137 29.68 12.78 14.77
CA CYS A 137 30.16 13.32 13.50
C CYS A 137 29.89 14.84 13.48
N GLU A 138 30.63 15.63 14.28
CA GLU A 138 30.63 17.10 14.21
C GLU A 138 31.44 17.56 12.99
N THR A 139 30.84 18.50 12.25
CA THR A 139 31.46 19.40 11.25
C THR A 139 32.23 18.78 10.08
N PHE A 140 31.59 18.80 8.91
CA PHE A 140 32.20 19.37 7.70
C PHE A 140 31.33 20.55 7.24
#